data_AF-A0A953AJ16-F1
#
_entry.id   AF-A0A953AJ16-F1
#
_cell.length_a   1.000
_cell.length_b   1.000
_cell.length_c   1.000
_cell.angle_alpha   90.00
_cell.angle_beta   90.00
_cell.angle_gamma   90.00
#
_symmetry.space_group_name_H-M   'P 1'
#
loop_
_entity.id
_entity.type
_entity.pdbx_description
1 polymer ?
#
loop_
_entity_poly.entity_id
_entity_poly.type
_entity_poly.pdbx_seq_one_letter_code
_entity_poly.pdbx_strand_id
1 'polypeptide(L)'
;MPGGPRGPRRPNPLNRASRFLAKFRFLFMPVGLFALIAVGVHAAADTLDDRILWVVDHVDAAFDALFGRWSATESWVHAIDLEDRTTIARAFALVWELLADLVLALPAFGYREATDRPVRGISAVLGTSRRRWRDIFRDVVRRPTVLRVTRPLATAAVVIAGACAIGRMVQGAVYLSQREWLGDAASGLLARLLALAALCGVLAAFGMRAVLRNLQHADEAATGTPGLRYVQIAAKGIPGSAVVIPLAIAALIDASPIWTFFR
;
A
#
# COMPACT_ATOMS: atom_id res chain seq x y z
N MET A 1 -17.42 44.49 41.04
CA MET A 1 -18.33 43.32 41.05
C MET A 1 -17.52 42.07 40.74
N PRO A 2 -17.46 41.08 41.63
CA PRO A 2 -16.56 39.93 41.52
C PRO A 2 -17.13 38.88 40.54
N GLY A 3 -16.29 38.46 39.59
CA GLY A 3 -16.58 37.35 38.68
C GLY A 3 -16.55 36.03 39.44
N GLY A 4 -17.72 35.43 39.65
CA GLY A 4 -17.86 34.14 40.32
C GLY A 4 -17.10 33.01 39.57
N PRO A 5 -16.59 32.01 40.31
CA PRO A 5 -15.89 30.87 39.71
C PRO A 5 -16.82 30.08 38.80
N ARG A 6 -16.41 29.92 37.53
CA ARG A 6 -17.10 29.05 36.56
C ARG A 6 -17.07 27.63 37.11
N GLY A 7 -18.24 27.12 37.52
CA GLY A 7 -18.39 25.75 38.03
C GLY A 7 -17.87 24.68 37.05
N PRO A 8 -17.53 23.48 37.54
CA PRO A 8 -16.93 22.43 36.73
C PRO A 8 -17.87 22.04 35.57
N ARG A 9 -17.43 22.28 34.33
CA ARG A 9 -18.14 21.82 33.12
C ARG A 9 -18.27 20.30 33.19
N ARG A 10 -19.51 19.80 33.31
CA ARG A 10 -19.80 18.36 33.25
C ARG A 10 -19.17 17.79 31.96
N PRO A 11 -18.43 16.66 32.04
CA PRO A 11 -17.76 16.12 30.86
C PRO A 11 -18.81 15.66 29.83
N ASN A 12 -18.84 16.38 28.71
CA ASN A 12 -19.69 16.14 27.55
C ASN A 12 -19.61 14.63 27.15
N PRO A 13 -20.74 13.94 26.94
CA PRO A 13 -20.73 12.55 26.47
C PRO A 13 -19.88 12.35 25.20
N LEU A 14 -19.82 13.32 24.29
CA LEU A 14 -18.94 13.29 23.12
C LEU A 14 -17.45 13.27 23.51
N ASN A 15 -17.05 13.98 24.57
CA ASN A 15 -15.69 13.93 25.09
C ASN A 15 -15.38 12.62 25.82
N ARG A 16 -16.40 11.91 26.35
CA ARG A 16 -16.21 10.55 26.87
C ARG A 16 -16.08 9.54 25.74
N ALA A 17 -16.95 9.60 24.74
CA ALA A 17 -16.87 8.75 23.54
C ALA A 17 -15.55 8.96 22.80
N SER A 18 -15.13 10.21 22.57
CA SER A 18 -13.84 10.55 21.95
C SER A 18 -12.66 9.99 22.76
N ARG A 19 -12.64 10.17 24.09
CA ARG A 19 -11.58 9.60 24.95
C ARG A 19 -11.62 8.07 24.99
N PHE A 20 -12.78 7.45 24.87
CA PHE A 20 -12.92 6.00 24.78
C PHE A 20 -12.40 5.49 23.43
N LEU A 21 -12.81 6.08 22.31
CA LEU A 21 -12.33 5.75 20.97
C LEU A 21 -10.82 6.00 20.82
N ALA A 22 -10.30 7.05 21.43
CA ALA A 22 -8.86 7.32 21.48
C ALA A 22 -8.07 6.17 22.14
N LYS A 23 -8.68 5.42 23.07
CA LYS A 23 -8.06 4.23 23.67
C LYS A 23 -7.95 3.05 22.71
N PHE A 24 -8.75 2.98 21.65
CA PHE A 24 -8.66 1.91 20.64
C PHE A 24 -7.92 2.34 19.37
N ARG A 25 -7.68 3.65 19.20
CA ARG A 25 -6.99 4.20 18.03
C ARG A 25 -5.62 3.57 17.80
N PHE A 26 -4.90 3.17 18.86
CA PHE A 26 -3.61 2.50 18.74
C PHE A 26 -3.69 1.13 18.04
N LEU A 27 -4.85 0.46 18.06
CA LEU A 27 -5.07 -0.83 17.39
C LEU A 27 -5.60 -0.61 15.96
N PHE A 28 -6.59 0.27 15.82
CA PHE A 28 -7.22 0.53 14.52
C PHE A 28 -6.28 1.23 13.52
N MET A 29 -5.38 2.09 13.99
CA MET A 29 -4.49 2.83 13.10
C MET A 29 -3.46 1.91 12.41
N PRO A 30 -2.64 1.12 13.13
CA PRO A 30 -1.72 0.17 12.49
C PRO A 30 -2.44 -0.83 11.57
N VAL A 31 -3.57 -1.37 12.01
CA VAL A 31 -4.35 -2.34 11.22
C VAL A 31 -4.94 -1.68 9.97
N GLY A 32 -5.48 -0.47 10.08
CA GLY A 32 -6.02 0.26 8.93
C GLY A 32 -4.94 0.67 7.92
N LEU A 33 -3.76 1.06 8.40
CA LEU A 33 -2.60 1.34 7.54
C LEU A 33 -2.11 0.07 6.84
N PHE A 34 -1.99 -1.03 7.58
CA PHE A 34 -1.61 -2.33 7.04
C PHE A 34 -2.60 -2.78 5.97
N ALA A 35 -3.90 -2.77 6.30
CA ALA A 35 -4.95 -3.20 5.39
C ALA A 35 -4.99 -2.36 4.11
N LEU A 36 -4.85 -1.04 4.21
CA LEU A 36 -4.82 -0.19 3.02
C LEU A 36 -3.62 -0.50 2.11
N ILE A 37 -2.45 -0.70 2.69
CA ILE A 37 -1.25 -1.07 1.92
C ILE A 37 -1.44 -2.44 1.30
N ALA A 38 -1.89 -3.44 2.07
CA ALA A 38 -2.10 -4.80 1.60
C ALA A 38 -3.13 -4.86 0.46
N VAL A 39 -4.28 -4.19 0.59
CA VAL A 39 -5.27 -4.09 -0.49
C VAL A 39 -4.68 -3.42 -1.74
N GLY A 40 -3.81 -2.42 -1.55
CA GLY A 40 -3.12 -1.77 -2.66
C GLY A 40 -2.06 -2.63 -3.33
N VAL A 41 -1.31 -3.40 -2.53
CA VAL A 41 -0.32 -4.38 -2.99
C VAL A 41 -1.02 -5.48 -3.77
N HIS A 42 -2.11 -6.04 -3.23
CA HIS A 42 -2.95 -7.03 -3.89
C HIS A 42 -3.45 -6.53 -5.26
N ALA A 43 -4.08 -5.35 -5.29
CA ALA A 43 -4.58 -4.77 -6.54
C ALA A 43 -3.48 -4.53 -7.60
N ALA A 44 -2.26 -4.21 -7.15
CA ALA A 44 -1.11 -4.05 -8.04
C ALA A 44 -0.50 -5.40 -8.46
N ALA A 45 -0.58 -6.42 -7.61
CA ALA A 45 -0.11 -7.77 -7.90
C ALA A 45 -1.01 -8.46 -8.94
N ASP A 46 -2.33 -8.25 -8.90
CA ASP A 46 -3.26 -8.70 -9.95
C ASP A 46 -2.86 -8.14 -11.32
N THR A 47 -2.56 -6.84 -11.36
CA THR A 47 -2.05 -6.20 -12.59
C THR A 47 -0.72 -6.81 -13.03
N LEU A 48 0.17 -7.08 -12.07
CA LEU A 48 1.48 -7.67 -12.37
C LEU A 48 1.34 -9.10 -12.92
N ASP A 49 0.42 -9.90 -12.38
CA ASP A 49 0.09 -11.25 -12.87
C ASP A 49 -0.32 -11.21 -14.35
N ASP A 50 -1.29 -10.34 -14.69
CA ASP A 50 -1.73 -10.15 -16.08
C ASP A 50 -0.58 -9.75 -17.02
N ARG A 51 0.34 -8.91 -16.55
CA ARG A 51 1.51 -8.47 -17.34
C ARG A 51 2.56 -9.56 -17.48
N ILE A 52 2.79 -10.36 -16.44
CA ILE A 52 3.70 -11.50 -16.49
C ILE A 52 3.18 -12.53 -17.48
N LEU A 53 1.89 -12.87 -17.40
CA LEU A 53 1.24 -13.78 -18.33
C LEU A 53 1.35 -13.28 -19.77
N TRP A 54 1.06 -11.99 -19.99
CA TRP A 54 1.20 -11.37 -21.31
C TRP A 54 2.63 -11.49 -21.86
N VAL A 55 3.66 -11.25 -21.04
CA VAL A 55 5.06 -11.40 -21.46
C VAL A 55 5.37 -12.87 -21.79
N VAL A 56 4.95 -13.80 -20.94
CA VAL A 56 5.16 -15.25 -21.15
C VAL A 56 4.53 -15.69 -22.47
N ASP A 57 3.29 -15.28 -22.74
CA ASP A 57 2.58 -15.60 -23.98
C ASP A 57 3.27 -15.00 -25.21
N HIS A 58 3.82 -13.79 -25.11
CA HIS A 58 4.54 -13.15 -26.22
C HIS A 58 5.89 -13.82 -26.49
N VAL A 59 6.60 -14.23 -25.42
CA VAL A 59 7.86 -14.95 -25.56
C VAL A 59 7.63 -16.32 -26.19
N ASP A 60 6.58 -17.03 -25.77
CA ASP A 60 6.17 -18.31 -26.34
C ASP A 60 5.79 -18.16 -27.82
N ALA A 61 4.94 -17.21 -28.16
CA ALA A 61 4.57 -16.94 -29.56
C ALA A 61 5.78 -16.55 -30.43
N ALA A 62 6.75 -15.81 -29.88
CA ALA A 62 7.99 -15.49 -30.60
C ALA A 62 8.89 -16.72 -30.76
N PHE A 63 8.95 -17.59 -29.75
CA PHE A 63 9.68 -18.85 -29.81
C PHE A 63 9.07 -19.79 -30.86
N ASP A 64 7.74 -19.91 -30.88
CA ASP A 64 7.00 -20.66 -31.91
C ASP A 64 7.26 -20.12 -33.32
N ALA A 65 7.26 -18.80 -33.48
CA ALA A 65 7.53 -18.17 -34.78
C ALA A 65 8.97 -18.42 -35.28
N LEU A 66 9.94 -18.53 -34.37
CA LEU A 66 11.37 -18.74 -34.67
C LEU A 66 11.72 -20.23 -34.85
N PHE A 67 11.25 -21.08 -33.95
CA PHE A 67 11.65 -22.49 -33.84
C PHE A 67 10.59 -23.47 -34.35
N GLY A 68 9.33 -23.06 -34.50
CA GLY A 68 8.28 -23.88 -35.12
C GLY A 68 8.52 -24.20 -36.60
N ARG A 69 9.55 -23.61 -37.21
CA ARG A 69 10.01 -23.94 -38.56
C ARG A 69 10.90 -25.18 -38.62
N TRP A 70 11.36 -25.70 -37.47
CA TRP A 70 12.34 -26.79 -37.39
C TRP A 70 11.70 -28.01 -36.71
N SER A 71 11.65 -29.14 -37.41
CA SER A 71 11.02 -30.39 -36.93
C SER A 71 11.72 -31.03 -35.72
N ALA A 72 12.95 -30.61 -35.39
CA ALA A 72 13.69 -31.09 -34.23
C ALA A 72 13.24 -30.45 -32.90
N THR A 73 12.51 -29.33 -32.93
CA THR A 73 12.08 -28.57 -31.74
C THR A 73 10.59 -28.69 -31.42
N GLU A 74 9.83 -29.43 -32.23
CA GLU A 74 8.37 -29.61 -32.10
C GLU A 74 7.93 -30.16 -30.73
N SER A 75 8.74 -31.04 -30.11
CA SER A 75 8.44 -31.61 -28.79
C SER A 75 8.72 -30.68 -27.61
N TRP A 76 9.49 -29.60 -27.82
CA TRP A 76 9.80 -28.60 -26.77
C TRP A 76 8.74 -27.49 -26.71
N VAL A 77 8.08 -27.23 -27.84
CA VAL A 77 7.05 -26.19 -27.99
C VAL A 77 5.76 -26.52 -27.20
N HIS A 78 5.47 -27.80 -26.95
CA HIS A 78 4.28 -28.24 -26.19
C HIS A 78 4.58 -28.70 -24.75
N ALA A 79 5.78 -28.40 -24.21
CA ALA A 79 6.19 -28.94 -22.92
C ALA A 79 5.49 -28.31 -21.69
N ILE A 80 4.86 -27.14 -21.85
CA ILE A 80 4.17 -26.45 -20.75
C ILE A 80 2.78 -26.03 -21.23
N ASP A 81 1.75 -26.67 -20.66
CA ASP A 81 0.35 -26.38 -20.95
C ASP A 81 -0.06 -24.99 -20.41
N LEU A 82 -1.11 -24.40 -20.99
CA LEU A 82 -1.61 -23.08 -20.59
C LEU A 82 -2.05 -23.04 -19.12
N GLU A 83 -2.65 -24.14 -18.63
CA GLU A 83 -3.05 -24.29 -17.24
C GLU A 83 -1.85 -24.24 -16.27
N ASP A 84 -0.73 -24.87 -16.65
CA ASP A 84 0.51 -24.82 -15.87
C ASP A 84 1.11 -23.41 -15.84
N ARG A 85 1.09 -22.70 -16.99
CA ARG A 85 1.61 -21.31 -17.09
C ARG A 85 0.85 -20.35 -16.19
N THR A 86 -0.48 -20.42 -16.22
CA THR A 86 -1.33 -19.58 -15.37
C THR A 86 -1.16 -19.89 -13.88
N THR A 87 -1.00 -21.17 -13.53
CA THR A 87 -0.73 -21.58 -12.14
C THR A 87 0.62 -21.07 -11.63
N ILE A 88 1.67 -21.17 -12.46
CA ILE A 88 3.01 -20.65 -12.14
C ILE A 88 2.99 -19.13 -11.99
N ALA A 89 2.33 -18.41 -12.91
CA ALA A 89 2.21 -16.96 -12.87
C ALA A 89 1.53 -16.49 -11.57
N ARG A 90 0.40 -17.10 -11.21
CA ARG A 90 -0.31 -16.83 -9.95
C ARG A 90 0.52 -17.14 -8.72
N ALA A 91 1.22 -18.27 -8.70
CA ALA A 91 2.10 -18.63 -7.58
C ALA A 91 3.23 -17.61 -7.41
N PHE A 92 3.81 -17.15 -8.51
CA PHE A 92 4.82 -16.11 -8.51
C PHE A 92 4.27 -14.76 -8.05
N ALA A 93 3.10 -14.35 -8.55
CA ALA A 93 2.41 -13.14 -8.13
C ALA A 93 2.12 -13.15 -6.62
N LEU A 94 1.65 -14.28 -6.07
CA LEU A 94 1.41 -14.45 -4.63
C LEU A 94 2.71 -14.31 -3.82
N VAL A 95 3.80 -14.95 -4.24
CA VAL A 95 5.09 -14.79 -3.55
C VAL A 95 5.55 -13.33 -3.61
N TRP A 96 5.36 -12.67 -4.75
CA TRP A 96 5.70 -11.26 -4.93
C TRP A 96 4.86 -10.34 -4.04
N GLU A 97 3.56 -10.60 -3.94
CA GLU A 97 2.60 -9.92 -3.06
C GLU A 97 3.06 -10.01 -1.60
N LEU A 98 3.36 -11.22 -1.11
CA LEU A 98 3.81 -11.45 0.27
C LEU A 98 5.14 -10.76 0.57
N LEU A 99 6.08 -10.76 -0.38
CA LEU A 99 7.34 -10.03 -0.24
C LEU A 99 7.11 -8.53 -0.19
N ALA A 100 6.20 -7.99 -1.02
CA ALA A 100 5.86 -6.58 -1.02
C ALA A 100 5.17 -6.16 0.29
N ASP A 101 4.26 -6.98 0.82
CA ASP A 101 3.64 -6.76 2.12
C ASP A 101 4.66 -6.75 3.26
N LEU A 102 5.63 -7.65 3.23
CA LEU A 102 6.73 -7.66 4.20
C LEU A 102 7.53 -6.35 4.15
N VAL A 103 7.75 -5.80 2.95
CA VAL A 103 8.55 -4.58 2.75
C VAL A 103 7.76 -3.30 3.05
N LEU A 104 6.49 -3.22 2.65
CA LEU A 104 5.68 -2.00 2.67
C LEU A 104 4.64 -1.98 3.78
N ALA A 105 3.97 -3.10 4.06
CA ALA A 105 2.86 -3.18 5.01
C ALA A 105 3.35 -3.46 6.44
N LEU A 106 4.34 -4.34 6.62
CA LEU A 106 4.88 -4.68 7.94
C LEU A 106 5.34 -3.45 8.76
N PRO A 107 5.99 -2.42 8.18
CA PRO A 107 6.34 -1.20 8.89
C PRO A 107 5.15 -0.48 9.56
N ALA A 108 3.92 -0.71 9.08
CA ALA A 108 2.70 -0.14 9.66
C ALA A 108 2.42 -0.67 11.08
N PHE A 109 2.83 -1.90 11.42
CA PHE A 109 2.68 -2.43 12.80
C PHE A 109 3.59 -1.74 13.81
N GLY A 110 4.66 -1.09 13.36
CA GLY A 110 5.47 -0.21 14.19
C GLY A 110 4.89 1.21 14.33
N TYR A 111 3.73 1.51 13.74
CA TYR A 111 3.10 2.83 13.84
C TYR A 111 2.75 3.15 15.30
N ARG A 112 3.26 4.29 15.78
CA ARG A 112 2.92 4.83 17.10
C ARG A 112 2.58 6.30 16.95
N GLU A 113 1.39 6.68 17.44
CA GLU A 113 1.13 8.09 17.72
C GLU A 113 1.97 8.48 18.93
N ALA A 114 2.71 9.58 18.82
CA ALA A 114 3.59 10.11 19.87
C ALA A 114 2.85 10.13 21.23
N THR A 115 3.10 9.09 22.01
CA THR A 115 2.60 8.93 23.37
C THR A 115 3.83 8.78 24.24
N ASP A 116 3.93 9.59 25.28
CA ASP A 116 5.12 9.75 26.13
C ASP A 116 5.52 8.50 26.93
N ARG A 117 4.85 7.36 26.74
CA ARG A 117 5.09 6.15 27.55
C ARG A 117 6.13 5.22 26.92
N PRO A 118 7.22 4.89 27.61
CA PRO A 118 8.15 3.87 27.18
C PRO A 118 7.48 2.48 27.31
N VAL A 119 7.64 1.61 26.31
CA VAL A 119 7.16 0.22 26.35
C VAL A 119 8.30 -0.71 25.96
N ARG A 120 8.41 -1.83 26.68
CA ARG A 120 9.37 -2.94 26.50
C ARG A 120 8.72 -4.09 25.69
N GLY A 121 9.49 -4.85 24.91
CA GLY A 121 9.05 -6.07 24.22
C GLY A 121 9.28 -6.07 22.70
N ILE A 122 8.54 -6.90 21.94
CA ILE A 122 8.63 -7.07 20.47
C ILE A 122 8.49 -5.72 19.72
N SER A 123 7.73 -4.78 20.30
CA SER A 123 7.55 -3.42 19.78
C SER A 123 8.82 -2.55 19.81
N ALA A 124 9.86 -2.93 20.57
CA ALA A 124 11.17 -2.27 20.55
C ALA A 124 11.99 -2.68 19.32
N VAL A 125 11.75 -3.87 18.77
CA VAL A 125 12.38 -4.38 17.55
C VAL A 125 11.82 -3.69 16.30
N LEU A 126 10.58 -3.22 16.36
CA LEU A 126 9.88 -2.58 15.24
C LEU A 126 10.19 -1.09 15.04
N GLY A 127 11.12 -0.52 15.82
CA GLY A 127 11.71 0.81 15.59
C GLY A 127 10.70 1.96 15.72
N THR A 128 10.88 2.79 16.76
CA THR A 128 10.22 4.09 16.81
C THR A 128 11.19 5.18 17.18
N SER A 129 11.56 5.97 16.19
CA SER A 129 12.42 7.13 16.33
C SER A 129 11.63 8.33 16.88
N ARG A 130 12.17 8.95 17.94
CA ARG A 130 11.73 10.27 18.44
C ARG A 130 12.27 11.43 17.59
N ARG A 131 12.89 11.17 16.43
CA ARG A 131 13.50 12.21 15.59
C ARG A 131 12.45 13.19 15.08
N ARG A 132 12.84 14.47 15.02
CA ARG A 132 11.97 15.52 14.47
C ARG A 132 11.84 15.32 12.96
N TRP A 133 10.64 15.56 12.42
CA TRP A 133 10.39 15.50 10.98
C TRP A 133 11.37 16.32 10.14
N ARG A 134 11.78 17.49 10.65
CA ARG A 134 12.79 18.34 10.00
C ARG A 134 14.10 17.61 9.71
N ASP A 135 14.54 16.75 10.61
CA ASP A 135 15.80 16.01 10.46
C ASP A 135 15.64 14.87 9.45
N ILE A 136 14.51 14.17 9.46
CA ILE A 136 14.17 13.12 8.47
C ILE A 136 14.14 13.73 7.07
N PHE A 137 13.41 14.82 6.87
CA PHE A 137 13.35 15.48 5.56
C PHE A 137 14.71 16.03 5.12
N ARG A 138 15.49 16.60 6.05
CA ARG A 138 16.87 17.02 5.76
C ARG A 138 17.72 15.84 5.29
N ASP A 139 17.61 14.68 5.93
CA ASP A 139 18.38 13.49 5.59
C ASP A 139 17.94 12.88 4.26
N VAL A 140 16.65 12.93 3.93
CA VAL A 140 16.15 12.54 2.59
C VAL A 140 16.74 13.41 1.50
N VAL A 141 16.76 14.73 1.70
CA VAL A 141 17.26 15.67 0.68
C VAL A 141 18.79 15.64 0.59
N ARG A 142 19.50 15.60 1.72
CA ARG A 142 20.97 15.70 1.75
C ARG A 142 21.68 14.35 1.57
N ARG A 143 21.00 13.24 1.86
CA ARG A 143 21.56 11.88 1.80
C ARG A 143 20.51 10.92 1.22
N PRO A 144 20.10 11.11 -0.04
CA PRO A 144 19.08 10.26 -0.66
C PRO A 144 19.62 8.84 -0.80
N THR A 145 19.07 7.90 -0.05
CA THR A 145 19.36 6.47 -0.21
C THR A 145 18.24 5.83 -1.02
N VAL A 146 18.55 4.72 -1.71
CA VAL A 146 17.56 3.94 -2.46
C VAL A 146 16.32 3.67 -1.61
N LEU A 147 16.53 3.29 -0.34
CA LEU A 147 15.48 2.99 0.62
C LEU A 147 14.60 4.21 0.98
N ARG A 148 15.20 5.39 1.18
CA ARG A 148 14.50 6.65 1.55
C ARG A 148 13.64 7.21 0.42
N VAL A 149 13.93 6.83 -0.83
CA VAL A 149 13.20 7.29 -2.01
C VAL A 149 12.17 6.25 -2.44
N THR A 150 12.61 5.00 -2.68
CA THR A 150 11.75 3.96 -3.26
C THR A 150 10.60 3.57 -2.34
N ARG A 151 10.84 3.38 -1.04
CA ARG A 151 9.78 2.94 -0.10
C ARG A 151 8.61 3.92 0.01
N PRO A 152 8.80 5.22 0.31
CA PRO A 152 7.67 6.13 0.40
C PRO A 152 6.95 6.33 -0.94
N LEU A 153 7.68 6.33 -2.07
CA LEU A 153 7.06 6.44 -3.40
C LEU A 153 6.24 5.19 -3.74
N ALA A 154 6.79 4.00 -3.51
CA ALA A 154 6.08 2.75 -3.70
C ALA A 154 4.87 2.66 -2.78
N THR A 155 5.01 3.07 -1.51
CA THR A 155 3.90 3.15 -0.56
C THR A 155 2.81 4.09 -1.06
N ALA A 156 3.19 5.26 -1.60
CA ALA A 156 2.22 6.21 -2.14
C ALA A 156 1.45 5.60 -3.33
N ALA A 157 2.15 4.94 -4.25
CA ALA A 157 1.54 4.26 -5.39
C ALA A 157 0.54 3.18 -4.95
N VAL A 158 0.95 2.25 -4.06
CA VAL A 158 0.05 1.18 -3.59
C VAL A 158 -1.10 1.72 -2.74
N VAL A 159 -0.89 2.75 -1.91
CA VAL A 159 -1.98 3.39 -1.15
C VAL A 159 -3.02 4.00 -2.07
N ILE A 160 -2.59 4.65 -3.16
CA ILE A 160 -3.50 5.20 -4.16
C ILE A 160 -4.26 4.07 -4.86
N ALA A 161 -3.56 3.00 -5.28
CA ALA A 161 -4.19 1.82 -5.87
C ALA A 161 -5.20 1.17 -4.92
N GLY A 162 -4.86 1.00 -3.65
CA GLY A 162 -5.73 0.43 -2.62
C GLY A 162 -6.96 1.30 -2.34
N ALA A 163 -6.79 2.63 -2.29
CA ALA A 163 -7.93 3.54 -2.18
C ALA A 163 -8.85 3.48 -3.42
N CYS A 164 -8.28 3.32 -4.62
CA CYS A 164 -9.07 3.09 -5.84
C CYS A 164 -9.80 1.74 -5.80
N ALA A 165 -9.15 0.67 -5.34
CA ALA A 165 -9.78 -0.65 -5.21
C ALA A 165 -10.96 -0.62 -4.23
N ILE A 166 -10.79 0.03 -3.06
CA ILE A 166 -11.87 0.25 -2.09
C ILE A 166 -13.00 1.07 -2.73
N GLY A 167 -12.66 2.16 -3.45
CA GLY A 167 -13.65 2.97 -4.15
C GLY A 167 -14.47 2.15 -5.16
N ARG A 168 -13.82 1.31 -5.98
CA ARG A 168 -14.50 0.42 -6.94
C ARG A 168 -15.41 -0.59 -6.25
N MET A 169 -14.96 -1.15 -5.13
CA MET A 169 -15.77 -2.08 -4.33
C MET A 169 -17.02 -1.39 -3.77
N VAL A 170 -16.88 -0.19 -3.21
CA VAL A 170 -18.01 0.62 -2.74
C VAL A 170 -18.95 0.96 -3.89
N GLN A 171 -18.44 1.38 -5.04
CA GLN A 171 -19.24 1.67 -6.23
C GLN A 171 -20.07 0.45 -6.65
N GLY A 172 -19.43 -0.72 -6.78
CA GLY A 172 -20.10 -1.96 -7.17
C GLY A 172 -21.17 -2.39 -6.17
N ALA A 173 -20.86 -2.37 -4.88
CA ALA A 173 -21.79 -2.77 -3.83
C ALA A 173 -23.00 -1.83 -3.73
N VAL A 174 -22.79 -0.52 -3.82
CA VAL A 174 -23.89 0.46 -3.78
C VAL A 174 -24.74 0.36 -5.04
N TYR A 175 -24.12 0.29 -6.22
CA TYR A 175 -24.86 0.19 -7.48
C TYR A 175 -25.76 -1.04 -7.48
N LEU A 176 -25.21 -2.23 -7.21
CA LEU A 176 -25.98 -3.48 -7.23
C LEU A 176 -27.10 -3.50 -6.19
N SER A 177 -26.86 -2.98 -4.98
CA SER A 177 -27.87 -2.99 -3.91
C SER A 177 -29.01 -2.01 -4.11
N GLN A 178 -28.76 -0.88 -4.79
CA GLN A 178 -29.76 0.19 -4.95
C GLN A 178 -30.42 0.20 -6.33
N ARG A 179 -29.86 -0.51 -7.31
CA ARG A 179 -30.35 -0.54 -8.71
C ARG A 179 -31.83 -0.86 -8.82
N GLU A 180 -32.29 -1.86 -8.08
CA GLU A 180 -33.69 -2.32 -8.11
C GLU A 180 -34.66 -1.27 -7.57
N TRP A 181 -34.23 -0.43 -6.63
CA TRP A 181 -35.10 0.54 -5.96
C TRP A 181 -35.06 1.94 -6.60
N LEU A 182 -33.88 2.42 -6.99
CA LEU A 182 -33.68 3.79 -7.49
C LEU A 182 -33.59 3.87 -9.02
N GLY A 183 -33.50 2.73 -9.71
CA GLY A 183 -33.21 2.65 -11.14
C GLY A 183 -31.74 2.93 -11.48
N ASP A 184 -31.38 2.72 -12.75
CA ASP A 184 -29.98 2.66 -13.20
C ASP A 184 -29.23 3.99 -13.04
N ALA A 185 -29.85 5.11 -13.44
CA ALA A 185 -29.20 6.42 -13.46
C ALA A 185 -28.91 6.95 -12.05
N ALA A 186 -29.91 6.90 -11.15
CA ALA A 186 -29.76 7.40 -9.78
C ALA A 186 -28.82 6.52 -8.95
N SER A 187 -28.90 5.20 -9.11
CA SER A 187 -27.98 4.25 -8.45
C SER A 187 -26.54 4.43 -8.93
N GLY A 188 -26.35 4.68 -10.24
CA GLY A 188 -25.04 4.98 -10.81
C GLY A 188 -24.41 6.24 -10.22
N LEU A 189 -25.18 7.33 -10.12
CA LEU A 189 -24.72 8.58 -9.52
C LEU A 189 -24.38 8.41 -8.03
N LEU A 190 -25.27 7.80 -7.26
CA LEU A 190 -25.07 7.57 -5.83
C LEU A 190 -23.82 6.71 -5.57
N ALA A 191 -23.66 5.62 -6.34
CA ALA A 191 -22.50 4.74 -6.25
C ALA A 191 -21.18 5.49 -6.50
N ARG A 192 -21.13 6.34 -7.54
CA ARG A 192 -19.93 7.14 -7.86
C ARG A 192 -19.60 8.15 -6.76
N LEU A 193 -20.61 8.86 -6.23
CA LEU A 193 -20.41 9.83 -5.16
C LEU A 193 -19.89 9.16 -3.88
N LEU A 194 -20.46 8.02 -3.50
CA LEU A 194 -19.99 7.26 -2.34
C LEU A 194 -18.61 6.64 -2.56
N ALA A 195 -18.30 6.18 -3.77
CA ALA A 195 -16.97 5.70 -4.13
C ALA A 195 -15.91 6.79 -4.02
N LEU A 196 -16.18 7.99 -4.56
CA LEU A 196 -15.29 9.15 -4.42
C LEU A 196 -15.14 9.56 -2.96
N ALA A 197 -16.22 9.56 -2.18
CA ALA A 197 -16.16 9.84 -0.75
C ALA A 197 -15.31 8.81 0.01
N ALA A 198 -15.43 7.52 -0.31
CA ALA A 198 -14.63 6.46 0.29
C ALA A 198 -13.14 6.60 -0.07
N LEU A 199 -12.83 6.81 -1.36
CA LEU A 199 -11.47 7.04 -1.85
C LEU A 199 -10.81 8.22 -1.13
N CYS A 200 -11.48 9.39 -1.14
CA CYS A 200 -10.97 10.60 -0.49
C CYS A 200 -10.84 10.42 1.03
N GLY A 201 -11.83 9.78 1.66
CA GLY A 201 -11.83 9.51 3.10
C GLY A 201 -10.67 8.62 3.53
N VAL A 202 -10.41 7.54 2.79
CA VAL A 202 -9.31 6.61 3.06
C VAL A 202 -7.95 7.29 2.86
N LEU A 203 -7.77 8.04 1.76
CA LEU A 203 -6.52 8.78 1.52
C LEU A 203 -6.26 9.83 2.60
N ALA A 204 -7.28 10.58 3.01
CA ALA A 204 -7.16 11.60 4.06
C ALA A 204 -6.88 10.98 5.44
N ALA A 205 -7.52 9.85 5.76
CA ALA A 205 -7.37 9.21 7.06
C ALA A 205 -6.05 8.45 7.21
N PHE A 206 -5.61 7.74 6.15
CA PHE A 206 -4.53 6.77 6.22
C PHE A 206 -3.39 7.04 5.25
N GLY A 207 -3.67 7.58 4.06
CA GLY A 207 -2.71 7.59 2.96
C GLY A 207 -1.41 8.30 3.29
N MET A 208 -1.49 9.56 3.74
CA MET A 208 -0.28 10.30 4.13
C MET A 208 0.46 9.65 5.32
N ARG A 209 -0.28 9.06 6.26
CA ARG A 209 0.32 8.39 7.44
C ARG A 209 1.09 7.13 7.05
N ALA A 210 0.59 6.37 6.07
CA ALA A 210 1.26 5.19 5.54
C ALA A 210 2.59 5.57 4.88
N VAL A 211 2.58 6.57 4.01
CA VAL A 211 3.78 7.08 3.33
C VAL A 211 4.81 7.59 4.34
N LEU A 212 4.36 8.42 5.28
CA LEU A 212 5.21 8.98 6.32
C LEU A 212 5.80 7.90 7.24
N ARG A 213 5.03 6.85 7.56
CA ARG A 213 5.54 5.74 8.37
C ARG A 213 6.59 4.93 7.62
N ASN A 214 6.38 4.64 6.34
CA ASN A 214 7.38 3.98 5.52
C ASN A 214 8.65 4.82 5.36
N LEU A 215 8.51 6.14 5.26
CA LEU A 215 9.65 7.06 5.25
C LEU A 215 10.44 7.03 6.58
N GLN A 216 9.75 7.06 7.72
CA GLN A 216 10.38 6.95 9.04
C GLN A 216 11.15 5.64 9.18
N HIS A 217 10.50 4.53 8.85
CA HIS A 217 11.12 3.21 8.91
C HIS A 217 12.32 3.11 7.96
N ALA A 218 12.24 3.73 6.78
CA ALA A 218 13.35 3.83 5.86
C ALA A 218 14.54 4.64 6.43
N ASP A 219 14.26 5.79 7.05
CA ASP A 219 15.30 6.60 7.70
C ASP A 219 15.97 5.85 8.85
N GLU A 220 15.20 5.15 9.68
CA GLU A 220 15.70 4.33 10.78
C GLU A 220 16.59 3.19 10.27
N ALA A 221 16.18 2.47 9.24
CA ALA A 221 16.98 1.38 8.67
C ALA A 221 18.28 1.87 8.01
N ALA A 222 18.29 3.12 7.50
CA ALA A 222 19.45 3.76 6.91
C ALA A 222 20.42 4.38 7.94
N THR A 223 19.91 4.82 9.10
CA THR A 223 20.71 5.50 10.15
C THR A 223 21.08 4.59 11.33
N GLY A 224 20.32 3.52 11.56
CA GLY A 224 20.45 2.65 12.73
C GLY A 224 21.59 1.63 12.68
N THR A 225 22.48 1.69 11.68
CA THR A 225 23.65 0.80 11.60
C THR A 225 24.94 1.63 11.59
N PRO A 226 25.51 1.95 12.78
CA PRO A 226 26.71 2.75 12.89
C PRO A 226 27.90 2.09 12.18
N GLY A 227 28.69 2.87 11.44
CA GLY A 227 29.94 2.39 10.81
C GLY A 227 29.83 1.84 9.39
N LEU A 228 28.62 1.67 8.84
CA LEU A 228 28.46 1.29 7.43
C LEU A 228 28.84 2.43 6.49
N ARG A 229 29.56 2.10 5.41
CA ARG A 229 29.83 3.04 4.31
C ARG A 229 28.52 3.36 3.59
N TYR A 230 28.44 4.56 3.00
CA TYR A 230 27.27 5.01 2.24
C TYR A 230 26.81 3.98 1.18
N VAL A 231 27.77 3.34 0.49
CA VAL A 231 27.50 2.31 -0.52
C VAL A 231 26.79 1.08 0.09
N GLN A 232 27.17 0.67 1.30
CA GLN A 232 26.53 -0.47 1.98
C GLN A 232 25.10 -0.14 2.41
N ILE A 233 24.86 1.11 2.84
CA ILE A 233 23.53 1.61 3.17
C ILE A 233 22.65 1.66 1.91
N ALA A 234 23.21 2.09 0.78
CA ALA A 234 22.52 2.07 -0.52
C ALA A 234 22.19 0.64 -0.97
N ALA A 235 23.15 -0.28 -0.87
CA ALA A 235 22.98 -1.69 -1.23
C ALA A 235 21.93 -2.41 -0.38
N LYS A 236 21.82 -2.08 0.91
CA LYS A 236 20.81 -2.63 1.84
C LYS A 236 19.37 -2.38 1.37
N GLY A 237 19.13 -1.33 0.59
CA GLY A 237 17.82 -1.02 0.03
C GLY A 237 17.48 -1.77 -1.25
N ILE A 238 18.48 -2.26 -1.99
CA ILE A 238 18.30 -2.81 -3.34
C ILE A 238 17.32 -4.01 -3.36
N PRO A 239 17.42 -5.03 -2.48
CA PRO A 239 16.52 -6.18 -2.55
C PRO A 239 15.06 -5.78 -2.34
N GLY A 240 14.78 -4.94 -1.34
CA GLY A 240 13.43 -4.45 -1.09
C GLY A 240 12.92 -3.57 -2.24
N SER A 241 13.78 -2.74 -2.81
CA SER A 241 13.42 -1.90 -3.96
C SER A 241 13.13 -2.71 -5.23
N ALA A 242 13.86 -3.79 -5.47
CA ALA A 242 13.63 -4.68 -6.60
C ALA A 242 12.23 -5.32 -6.56
N VAL A 243 11.72 -5.61 -5.36
CA VAL A 243 10.35 -6.12 -5.17
C VAL A 243 9.31 -5.02 -5.38
N VAL A 244 9.49 -3.84 -4.77
CA VAL A 244 8.42 -2.82 -4.72
C VAL A 244 8.36 -1.91 -5.94
N ILE A 245 9.44 -1.77 -6.71
CA ILE A 245 9.44 -0.90 -7.90
C ILE A 245 8.50 -1.44 -9.00
N PRO A 246 8.58 -2.72 -9.43
CA PRO A 246 7.67 -3.26 -10.43
C PRO A 246 6.21 -3.15 -9.98
N LEU A 247 5.96 -3.43 -8.71
CA LEU A 247 4.63 -3.31 -8.11
C LEU A 247 4.13 -1.85 -8.10
N ALA A 248 4.97 -0.89 -7.76
CA ALA A 248 4.61 0.52 -7.78
C ALA A 248 4.29 1.00 -9.21
N ILE A 249 5.01 0.50 -10.21
CA ILE A 249 4.73 0.78 -11.62
C ILE A 249 3.38 0.17 -12.00
N ALA A 250 3.14 -1.12 -11.69
CA ALA A 250 1.86 -1.79 -11.95
C ALA A 250 0.69 -1.05 -11.26
N ALA A 251 0.89 -0.62 -10.01
CA ALA A 251 -0.08 0.16 -9.25
C ALA A 251 -0.50 1.45 -9.95
N LEU A 252 0.46 2.17 -10.56
CA LEU A 252 0.23 3.45 -11.23
C LEU A 252 -0.39 3.32 -12.63
N ILE A 253 -0.04 2.26 -13.37
CA ILE A 253 -0.49 2.07 -14.75
C ILE A 253 -1.96 1.63 -14.77
N ASP A 254 -2.31 0.52 -14.10
CA ASP A 254 -3.63 -0.10 -14.28
C ASP A 254 -4.45 -0.22 -12.98
N ALA A 255 -3.81 -0.25 -11.80
CA ALA A 255 -4.56 -0.41 -10.55
C ALA A 255 -5.23 0.91 -10.08
N SER A 256 -4.67 2.08 -10.44
CA SER A 256 -5.14 3.42 -10.04
C SER A 256 -5.68 4.32 -11.16
N PRO A 257 -6.63 3.89 -12.02
CA PRO A 257 -7.22 4.77 -13.01
C PRO A 257 -8.26 5.66 -12.33
N ILE A 258 -7.83 6.66 -11.57
CA ILE A 258 -8.68 7.59 -10.82
C ILE A 258 -9.78 8.21 -11.72
N TRP A 259 -9.46 8.36 -13.01
CA TRP A 259 -10.38 8.83 -14.04
C TRP A 259 -11.63 7.97 -14.24
N THR A 260 -11.62 6.68 -13.87
CA THR A 260 -12.80 5.80 -14.01
C THR A 260 -13.94 6.23 -13.09
N PHE A 261 -13.67 6.94 -12.00
CA PHE A 261 -14.73 7.44 -11.11
C PHE A 261 -15.46 8.67 -11.67
N PHE A 262 -14.88 9.32 -12.68
CA PHE A 262 -15.42 10.53 -13.31
C PHE A 262 -16.12 10.26 -14.65
N ARG A 263 -16.03 9.04 -15.18
CA ARG A 263 -16.72 8.59 -16.40
C ARG A 263 -17.95 7.77 -16.02
#